data_AF-X0W1U7-F1
#
_entry.id   AF-X0W1U7-F1
#
_cell.length_a   1.000
_cell.length_b   1.000
_cell.length_c   1.000
_cell.angle_alpha   90.00
_cell.angle_beta   90.00
_cell.angle_gamma   90.00
#
_symmetry.space_group_name_H-M   'P 1'
#
loop_
_entity.id
_entity.type
_entity.pdbx_description
1 polymer ?
#
loop_
_entity_poly.entity_id
_entity_poly.type
_entity_poly.pdbx_seq_one_letter_code
_entity_poly.pdbx_strand_id
1 'polypeptide(L)' 'MSITTVDVLDCLRQMADVIHENKEYLTDLDAAIGDADHGINMDRGFQAILKKLPSVEDKDAGTILKTA' A
#
# COMPACT_ATOMS: atom_id res chain seq x y z
N MET A 1 16.01 13.27 -13.37
CA MET A 1 14.84 13.50 -12.49
C MET A 1 15.07 12.67 -11.24
N SER A 2 15.04 13.27 -10.06
CA SER A 2 15.28 12.59 -8.77
C SER A 2 13.96 12.31 -8.06
N ILE A 3 13.82 11.14 -7.45
CA ILE A 3 12.68 10.79 -6.59
C ILE A 3 12.94 11.39 -5.20
N THR A 4 11.94 12.03 -4.62
CA THR A 4 11.94 12.67 -3.31
C THR A 4 11.08 11.90 -2.31
N THR A 5 11.16 12.28 -1.02
CA THR A 5 10.28 11.72 0.01
C THR A 5 8.80 11.97 -0.28
N VAL A 6 8.45 13.13 -0.85
CA VAL A 6 7.07 13.45 -1.22
C VAL A 6 6.55 12.45 -2.25
N ASP A 7 7.35 12.14 -3.27
CA ASP A 7 7.00 11.15 -4.29
C ASP A 7 6.74 9.76 -3.66
N VAL A 8 7.50 9.37 -2.64
CA VAL A 8 7.31 8.11 -1.91
C VAL A 8 6.00 8.12 -1.12
N LEU A 9 5.70 9.21 -0.40
CA LEU A 9 4.46 9.35 0.36
C LEU A 9 3.23 9.28 -0.56
N ASP A 10 3.29 9.98 -1.69
CA ASP A 10 2.20 10.02 -2.65
C ASP A 10 2.03 8.67 -3.36
N CYS A 11 3.13 7.99 -3.68
CA CYS A 11 3.09 6.63 -4.23
C CYS A 11 2.39 5.66 -3.26
N LEU A 12 2.75 5.67 -1.97
CA LEU A 12 2.13 4.78 -0.98
C LEU A 12 0.62 5.04 -0.83
N ARG A 13 0.19 6.32 -0.88
CA ARG A 13 -1.24 6.68 -0.87
C ARG A 13 -1.97 6.18 -2.11
N GLN A 14 -1.41 6.43 -3.29
CA GLN A 14 -1.99 5.98 -4.56
C GLN A 14 -2.07 4.45 -4.64
N MET A 15 -1.04 3.74 -4.17
CA MET A 15 -1.07 2.28 -4.11
C MET A 15 -2.21 1.78 -3.22
N ALA A 16 -2.43 2.41 -2.06
CA ALA A 16 -3.52 2.05 -1.17
C ALA A 16 -4.89 2.26 -1.84
N ASP A 17 -5.08 3.38 -2.53
CA ASP A 17 -6.33 3.68 -3.25
C ASP A 17 -6.57 2.66 -4.38
N VAL A 18 -5.57 2.41 -5.22
CA VAL A 18 -5.67 1.46 -6.33
C VAL A 18 -5.95 0.03 -5.83
N ILE A 19 -5.27 -0.39 -4.76
CA ILE A 19 -5.49 -1.73 -4.17
C ILE A 19 -6.90 -1.81 -3.59
N HIS A 20 -7.38 -0.77 -2.90
CA HIS A 20 -8.72 -0.75 -2.35
C HIS A 20 -9.79 -0.85 -3.44
N GLU A 21 -9.67 -0.04 -4.51
CA GLU A 21 -10.58 -0.04 -5.65
C GLU A 21 -10.61 -1.39 -6.38
N ASN A 22 -9.47 -2.08 -6.46
CA ASN A 22 -9.31 -3.34 -7.18
C ASN A 22 -9.32 -4.58 -6.26
N LYS A 23 -9.67 -4.42 -4.98
CA LYS A 23 -9.58 -5.49 -3.97
C LYS A 23 -10.33 -6.75 -4.41
N GLU A 24 -11.59 -6.63 -4.82
CA GLU A 24 -12.39 -7.77 -5.26
C GLU A 24 -11.82 -8.41 -6.53
N TYR A 25 -11.37 -7.60 -7.49
CA TYR A 25 -10.73 -8.09 -8.71
C TYR A 25 -9.47 -8.92 -8.42
N LEU A 26 -8.62 -8.44 -7.51
CA LEU A 26 -7.42 -9.17 -7.07
C LEU A 26 -7.77 -10.46 -6.34
N THR A 27 -8.82 -10.45 -5.52
CA THR A 27 -9.35 -11.65 -4.86
C THR A 27 -9.92 -12.65 -5.86
N ASP A 28 -10.63 -12.22 -6.90
CA ASP A 28 -11.16 -13.09 -7.95
C ASP A 28 -10.06 -13.75 -8.78
N LEU A 29 -9.01 -12.99 -9.13
CA LEU A 29 -7.84 -13.54 -9.82
C LEU A 29 -7.14 -14.61 -8.98
N ASP A 30 -6.99 -14.35 -7.68
CA ASP A 30 -6.36 -15.27 -6.74
C ASP A 30 -7.25 -16.50 -6.49
N ALA A 31 -8.57 -16.35 -6.41
CA ALA A 31 -9.50 -17.47 -6.26
C ALA A 31 -9.40 -18.50 -7.40
N ALA A 32 -9.00 -18.07 -8.60
CA ALA A 32 -8.84 -18.97 -9.74
C ALA A 32 -7.66 -19.95 -9.59
N ILE A 33 -6.62 -19.60 -8.82
CA ILE A 33 -5.36 -20.36 -8.73
C ILE A 33 -4.75 -20.46 -7.32
N GLY A 34 -5.44 -19.94 -6.31
CA GLY A 34 -4.97 -19.72 -4.95
C GLY A 34 -6.09 -19.84 -3.92
N ASP A 35 -6.01 -19.10 -2.82
CA ASP A 35 -6.90 -19.21 -1.66
C ASP A 35 -7.88 -18.04 -1.51
N ALA A 36 -7.95 -17.16 -2.53
CA ALA A 36 -8.90 -16.05 -2.63
C ALA A 36 -8.72 -14.98 -1.54
N ASP A 37 -7.51 -14.83 -1.02
CA ASP A 37 -7.22 -13.90 0.06
C ASP A 37 -6.33 -12.71 -0.37
N HIS A 38 -5.76 -12.76 -1.57
CA HIS A 38 -4.74 -11.79 -2.00
C HIS A 38 -5.22 -10.33 -1.95
N GLY A 39 -6.35 -10.02 -2.59
CA GLY A 39 -6.90 -8.66 -2.59
C GLY A 39 -7.21 -8.17 -1.18
N ILE A 40 -7.84 -9.02 -0.37
CA ILE A 40 -8.16 -8.74 1.03
C ILE A 40 -6.90 -8.47 1.85
N ASN A 41 -5.86 -9.28 1.68
CA ASN A 41 -4.59 -9.13 2.39
C ASN A 41 -3.85 -7.85 2.00
N MET A 42 -3.84 -7.52 0.71
CA MET A 42 -3.21 -6.29 0.22
C MET A 42 -3.95 -5.04 0.72
N ASP A 43 -5.28 -4.99 0.63
CA ASP A 43 -6.05 -3.87 1.18
C ASP A 43 -5.81 -3.72 2.68
N ARG A 44 -5.91 -4.81 3.46
CA ARG A 44 -5.63 -4.79 4.90
C ARG A 44 -4.24 -4.24 5.23
N GLY A 45 -3.22 -4.66 4.48
CA GLY A 45 -1.83 -4.21 4.63
C GLY A 45 -1.67 -2.72 4.33
N PHE A 46 -2.20 -2.25 3.20
CA PHE A 46 -2.11 -0.84 2.80
C PHE A 46 -2.94 0.08 3.69
N GLN A 47 -4.10 -0.36 4.19
CA GLN A 47 -4.84 0.38 5.22
C GLN A 47 -4.05 0.49 6.53
N ALA A 48 -3.23 -0.52 6.88
CA ALA A 48 -2.33 -0.44 8.04
C ALA A 48 -1.17 0.55 7.80
N ILE A 49 -0.60 0.55 6.59
CA ILE A 49 0.42 1.52 6.14
C ILE A 49 -0.13 2.96 6.28
N LEU A 50 -1.33 3.24 5.73
CA LEU A 50 -1.97 4.57 5.80
C LEU A 50 -2.17 5.05 7.24
N LYS A 51 -2.50 4.15 8.17
CA LYS A 51 -2.66 4.49 9.59
C LYS A 51 -1.34 4.88 10.28
N LYS A 52 -0.22 4.30 9.85
CA LYS A 52 1.11 4.59 10.43
C LYS A 52 1.82 5.77 9.78
N LEU A 53 1.55 6.03 8.50
CA LEU A 53 2.19 7.09 7.69
C LEU A 53 2.31 8.44 8.42
N PRO A 54 1.27 8.96 9.11
CA PRO A 54 1.37 10.24 9.83
C PRO A 54 2.46 10.28 10.92
N SER A 55 2.90 9.13 11.44
CA SER A 55 3.96 9.06 12.45
C SER A 55 5.38 9.12 11.89
N VAL A 56 5.54 8.98 10.56
CA VAL A 56 6.84 8.91 9.89
C VAL A 56 6.95 9.81 8.66
N GLU A 57 5.92 10.59 8.33
CA GLU A 57 5.88 11.41 7.10
C GLU A 57 6.93 12.54 7.06
N ASP A 58 7.49 12.91 8.21
CA ASP A 58 8.57 13.90 8.33
C ASP A 58 9.99 13.27 8.28
N LYS A 59 10.09 11.94 8.10
CA LYS A 59 11.36 11.19 8.10
C LYS A 59 11.92 11.03 6.70
N ASP A 60 13.13 10.49 6.61
CA ASP A 60 13.73 10.11 5.34
C ASP A 60 12.99 8.92 4.70
N ALA A 61 13.13 8.76 3.39
CA ALA A 61 12.46 7.70 2.63
C ALA A 61 12.76 6.28 3.14
N GLY A 62 13.97 6.03 3.65
CA GLY A 62 14.34 4.73 4.20
C GLY A 62 13.56 4.41 5.48
N THR A 63 13.42 5.40 6.36
CA THR A 63 12.60 5.27 7.58
C THR A 63 11.12 5.06 7.26
N ILE A 64 10.57 5.79 6.29
CA ILE A 64 9.17 5.65 5.84
C ILE A 64 8.92 4.23 5.33
N LEU A 65 9.72 3.77 4.37
CA LEU A 65 9.55 2.44 3.74
C LEU A 65 9.78 1.28 4.71
N LYS A 66 10.55 1.48 5.77
CA LYS A 66 10.79 0.46 6.80
C LYS A 66 9.64 0.34 7.80
N THR A 67 8.93 1.44 8.07
CA THR A 67 8.08 1.57 9.27
C THR A 67 6.59 1.56 8.96
N ALA A 68 6.20 2.21 7.85
CA ALA A 68 4.83 2.23 7.39
C ALA A 68 4.38 0.78 7.13
#